data_AF-A0A944UGJ0-F1
#
_entry.id   AF-A0A944UGJ0-F1
#
_cell.length_a   1.000
_cell.length_b   1.000
_cell.length_c   1.000
_cell.angle_alpha   90.00
_cell.angle_beta   90.00
_cell.angle_gamma   90.00
#
_symmetry.space_group_name_H-M   'P 1'
#
loop_
_entity.id
_entity.type
_entity.pdbx_description
1 polymer ?
#
loop_
_entity_poly.entity_id
_entity_poly.type
_entity_poly.pdbx_seq_one_letter_code
_entity_poly.pdbx_strand_id
1 'polypeptide(L)'
;MTARKLQFAGALFDGKSARKHPVDIELTPREIILKNPGHEPIHWLYPNLRWAANTTNPFYIEQGEINSEGMETLVVEDPDFYNSISKIAPDSFFTAGKKAETNWKIYVAGLLVLIFSAYVLSRLCLSFWLAG
;
A
#
# COMPACT_ATOMS: atom_id res chain seq x y z
N MET A 1 -13.18 -27.84 14.08
CA MET A 1 -12.58 -27.10 12.95
C MET A 1 -13.73 -26.46 12.18
N THR A 2 -13.92 -25.15 12.30
CA THR A 2 -14.94 -24.42 11.53
C THR A 2 -14.44 -24.28 10.10
N ALA A 3 -15.27 -24.64 9.10
CA ALA A 3 -14.92 -24.46 7.70
C ALA A 3 -14.57 -22.98 7.46
N ARG A 4 -13.43 -22.74 6.80
CA ARG A 4 -12.95 -21.39 6.56
C ARG A 4 -13.77 -20.72 5.46
N LYS A 5 -14.22 -19.49 5.70
CA LYS A 5 -14.84 -18.67 4.67
C LYS A 5 -13.77 -18.24 3.67
N LEU A 6 -13.91 -18.65 2.42
CA LEU A 6 -13.01 -18.32 1.31
C LEU A 6 -13.70 -17.47 0.23
N GLN A 7 -15.01 -17.29 0.35
CA GLN A 7 -15.83 -16.53 -0.59
C GLN A 7 -16.38 -15.29 0.11
N PHE A 8 -16.23 -14.14 -0.54
CA PHE A 8 -16.63 -12.83 -0.03
C PHE A 8 -17.29 -12.03 -1.14
N ALA A 9 -18.00 -10.97 -0.77
CA ALA A 9 -18.48 -9.98 -1.72
C ALA A 9 -17.62 -8.72 -1.57
N GLY A 10 -17.39 -8.02 -2.67
CA GLY A 10 -16.71 -6.73 -2.66
C GLY A 10 -17.11 -5.85 -3.82
N ALA A 11 -16.46 -4.68 -3.87
CA ALA A 11 -16.63 -3.71 -4.93
C ALA A 11 -15.28 -3.41 -5.58
N LEU A 12 -15.20 -3.62 -6.89
CA LEU A 12 -14.06 -3.27 -7.72
C LEU A 12 -14.26 -1.88 -8.32
N PHE A 13 -13.21 -1.07 -8.27
CA PHE A 13 -13.09 0.23 -8.91
C PHE A 13 -12.00 0.14 -9.97
N ASP A 14 -12.29 0.63 -11.18
CA ASP A 14 -11.41 0.53 -12.35
C ASP A 14 -10.33 1.61 -12.43
N GLY A 15 -10.29 2.52 -11.46
CA GLY A 15 -9.37 3.67 -11.42
C GLY A 15 -9.63 4.75 -12.47
N LYS A 16 -10.58 4.54 -13.39
CA LYS A 16 -10.95 5.46 -14.48
C LYS A 16 -12.25 6.20 -14.18
N SER A 17 -13.11 5.59 -13.37
CA SER A 17 -14.40 6.13 -12.99
C SER A 17 -14.69 5.89 -11.51
N ALA A 18 -15.61 6.66 -10.94
CA ALA A 18 -16.12 6.43 -9.58
C ALA A 18 -17.14 5.27 -9.52
N ARG A 19 -17.28 4.47 -10.58
CA ARG A 19 -18.27 3.39 -10.64
C ARG A 19 -17.78 2.20 -9.83
N LYS A 20 -18.70 1.68 -9.01
CA LYS A 20 -18.49 0.45 -8.24
C LYS A 20 -19.00 -0.73 -9.04
N HIS A 21 -18.14 -1.70 -9.28
CA HIS A 21 -18.51 -2.97 -9.89
C HIS A 21 -18.61 -4.03 -8.78
N PRO A 22 -19.82 -4.53 -8.46
CA PRO A 22 -19.95 -5.60 -7.48
C PRO A 22 -19.29 -6.87 -8.03
N VAL A 23 -18.46 -7.51 -7.20
CA VAL A 23 -17.73 -8.73 -7.55
C VAL A 23 -17.80 -9.73 -6.40
N ASP A 24 -17.92 -11.00 -6.76
CA ASP A 24 -17.68 -12.10 -5.84
C ASP A 24 -16.19 -12.39 -5.80
N ILE A 25 -15.65 -12.57 -4.60
CA ILE A 25 -14.23 -12.74 -4.34
C ILE A 25 -14.03 -14.17 -3.87
N GLU A 26 -13.09 -14.87 -4.49
CA GLU A 26 -12.60 -16.16 -4.03
C GLU A 26 -11.13 -16.07 -3.66
N LEU A 27 -10.82 -16.47 -2.43
CA LEU A 27 -9.47 -16.47 -1.89
C LEU A 27 -8.80 -17.83 -2.12
N THR A 28 -7.65 -17.83 -2.79
CA THR A 28 -6.79 -19.00 -2.96
C THR A 28 -5.40 -18.74 -2.39
N PRO A 29 -4.56 -19.76 -2.15
CA PRO A 29 -3.18 -19.53 -1.66
C PRO A 29 -2.26 -18.76 -2.62
N ARG A 30 -2.62 -18.63 -3.91
CA ARG A 30 -1.78 -18.01 -4.94
C ARG A 30 -2.29 -16.64 -5.37
N GLU A 31 -3.60 -16.46 -5.35
CA GLU A 31 -4.29 -15.32 -5.96
C GLU A 31 -5.66 -15.07 -5.34
N ILE A 32 -6.15 -13.85 -5.58
CA ILE A 32 -7.53 -13.46 -5.37
C ILE A 32 -8.23 -13.54 -6.72
N ILE A 33 -9.32 -14.30 -6.80
CA ILE A 33 -10.13 -14.42 -8.01
C ILE A 33 -11.36 -13.55 -7.85
N LEU A 34 -11.58 -12.63 -8.78
CA LEU A 34 -12.75 -11.76 -8.82
C LEU A 34 -13.70 -12.27 -9.89
N LYS A 35 -14.93 -12.58 -9.51
CA LYS A 35 -15.99 -13.04 -10.40
C LYS A 35 -17.04 -11.95 -10.52
N ASN A 36 -17.32 -11.55 -11.75
CA ASN A 36 -18.40 -10.64 -12.08
C ASN A 36 -19.43 -11.40 -12.92
N PRO A 37 -20.73 -11.34 -12.62
CA PRO A 37 -21.76 -11.98 -13.44
C PRO A 37 -21.60 -11.64 -14.93
N GLY A 38 -21.46 -12.69 -15.76
CA GLY A 38 -21.39 -12.56 -17.23
C GLY A 38 -20.02 -12.18 -17.81
N HIS A 39 -18.96 -12.14 -17.00
CA HIS A 39 -17.59 -11.87 -17.47
C HIS A 39 -16.63 -12.99 -17.05
N GLU A 40 -15.49 -13.08 -17.74
CA GLU A 40 -14.41 -13.98 -17.33
C GLU A 40 -13.86 -13.57 -15.96
N PRO A 41 -13.47 -14.53 -15.11
CA PRO A 41 -12.85 -14.23 -13.82
C PRO A 41 -11.55 -13.44 -13.99
N ILE A 42 -11.35 -12.45 -13.13
CA ILE A 42 -10.12 -11.65 -13.07
C ILE A 42 -9.22 -12.25 -11.99
N HIS A 43 -7.96 -12.48 -12.33
CA HIS A 43 -6.99 -13.13 -11.46
C HIS A 43 -5.96 -12.13 -10.93
N TRP A 44 -5.94 -11.94 -9.60
CA TRP A 44 -5.04 -11.01 -8.91
C TRP A 44 -3.99 -11.77 -8.11
N LEU A 45 -2.76 -11.81 -8.64
CA LEU A 45 -1.63 -12.46 -7.99
C LEU A 45 -1.12 -11.65 -6.79
N TYR A 46 -1.01 -12.28 -5.62
CA TYR A 46 -0.56 -11.60 -4.39
C TYR A 46 0.72 -10.76 -4.50
N PRO A 47 1.79 -11.19 -5.21
CA PRO A 47 3.02 -10.40 -5.31
C PRO A 47 2.84 -9.00 -5.94
N ASN A 48 1.78 -8.82 -6.72
CA ASN A 48 1.50 -7.58 -7.45
C ASN A 48 0.48 -6.69 -6.74
N LEU A 49 0.01 -7.12 -5.56
CA LEU A 49 -1.04 -6.44 -4.82
C LEU A 49 -0.48 -5.64 -3.66
N ARG A 50 -1.16 -4.54 -3.36
CA ARG A 50 -0.89 -3.67 -2.22
C ARG A 50 -2.17 -3.54 -1.41
N TRP A 51 -2.05 -3.21 -0.14
CA TRP A 51 -3.21 -2.98 0.70
C TRP A 51 -2.90 -1.93 1.77
N ALA A 52 -3.94 -1.22 2.21
CA ALA A 52 -3.80 -0.18 3.21
C ALA A 52 -3.69 -0.77 4.62
N ALA A 53 -2.51 -0.64 5.24
CA ALA A 53 -2.21 -1.23 6.56
C ALA A 53 -3.09 -0.73 7.72
N ASN A 54 -3.79 0.39 7.56
CA ASN A 54 -4.54 1.05 8.64
C ASN A 54 -6.07 0.81 8.58
N THR A 55 -6.53 -0.09 7.72
CA THR A 55 -7.97 -0.32 7.50
C THR A 55 -8.25 -1.82 7.49
N THR A 56 -8.63 -2.36 8.66
CA THR A 56 -9.10 -3.75 8.78
C THR A 56 -10.55 -3.91 8.34
N ASN A 57 -11.35 -2.85 8.33
CA ASN A 57 -12.67 -2.82 7.74
C ASN A 57 -13.09 -1.39 7.38
N PRO A 58 -13.46 -1.09 6.11
CA PRO A 58 -13.33 -1.96 4.95
C PRO A 58 -11.87 -2.20 4.57
N PHE A 59 -11.58 -3.39 4.03
CA PHE A 59 -10.25 -3.78 3.58
C PHE A 59 -10.05 -3.35 2.13
N TYR A 60 -8.98 -2.59 1.88
CA TYR A 60 -8.67 -2.03 0.56
C TYR A 60 -7.47 -2.73 -0.03
N ILE A 61 -7.64 -3.31 -1.21
CA ILE A 61 -6.58 -3.94 -2.00
C ILE A 61 -6.44 -3.19 -3.31
N GLU A 62 -5.21 -2.92 -3.70
CA GLU A 62 -4.87 -2.12 -4.86
C GLU A 62 -4.00 -2.94 -5.82
N GLN A 63 -4.30 -2.86 -7.10
CA GLN A 63 -3.51 -3.44 -8.18
C GLN A 63 -3.15 -2.37 -9.21
N GLY A 64 -1.88 -2.32 -9.63
CA GLY A 64 -1.38 -1.39 -10.64
C GLY A 64 -0.21 -0.54 -10.15
N GLU A 65 0.25 0.36 -11.03
CA GLU A 65 1.33 1.29 -10.71
C GLU A 65 0.83 2.42 -9.81
N ILE A 66 1.69 2.91 -8.90
CA ILE A 66 1.30 3.98 -7.97
C ILE A 66 0.97 5.24 -8.77
N ASN A 67 -0.18 5.84 -8.49
CA ASN A 67 -0.65 7.09 -9.12
C ASN A 67 -0.85 7.00 -10.64
N SER A 68 -1.00 5.80 -11.21
CA SER A 68 -1.36 5.65 -12.63
C SER A 68 -2.87 5.79 -12.83
N GLU A 69 -3.28 6.44 -13.93
CA GLU A 69 -4.65 6.40 -14.43
C GLU A 69 -5.00 4.95 -14.83
N GLY A 70 -5.74 4.24 -13.98
CA GLY A 70 -6.04 2.80 -14.16
C GLY A 70 -5.60 1.89 -13.01
N MET A 71 -5.21 2.47 -11.88
CA MET A 71 -5.04 1.74 -10.63
C MET A 71 -6.39 1.18 -10.17
N GLU A 72 -6.50 -0.14 -10.07
CA GLU A 72 -7.73 -0.81 -9.66
C GLU A 72 -7.75 -0.98 -8.14
N THR A 73 -8.91 -0.73 -7.54
CA THR A 73 -9.10 -0.86 -6.09
C THR A 73 -10.24 -1.83 -5.80
N LEU A 74 -9.96 -2.87 -5.03
CA LEU A 74 -10.95 -3.78 -4.48
C LEU A 74 -11.24 -3.40 -3.03
N VAL A 75 -12.52 -3.25 -2.71
CA VAL A 75 -13.01 -2.94 -1.37
C VAL A 75 -13.82 -4.11 -0.84
N VAL A 76 -13.45 -4.61 0.35
CA VAL A 76 -14.13 -5.71 1.03
C VAL A 76 -14.60 -5.26 2.40
N GLU A 77 -15.91 -5.22 2.62
CA GLU A 77 -16.52 -4.74 3.88
C GLU A 77 -16.69 -5.86 4.94
N ASP A 78 -16.42 -7.10 4.55
CA ASP A 78 -16.56 -8.24 5.44
C ASP A 78 -15.45 -8.26 6.50
N PRO A 79 -15.78 -8.21 7.81
CA PRO A 79 -14.79 -8.14 8.89
C PRO A 79 -13.94 -9.42 9.01
N ASP A 80 -14.43 -10.57 8.54
CA ASP A 80 -13.70 -11.83 8.59
C ASP A 80 -12.68 -11.97 7.44
N PHE A 81 -12.70 -11.04 6.48
CA PHE A 81 -11.82 -11.08 5.31
C PHE A 81 -10.34 -11.08 5.70
N TYR A 82 -9.92 -10.16 6.57
CA TYR A 82 -8.52 -10.06 7.00
C TYR A 82 -8.02 -11.34 7.69
N ASN A 83 -8.84 -11.92 8.58
CA ASN A 83 -8.53 -13.18 9.24
C ASN A 83 -8.46 -14.34 8.23
N SER A 84 -9.23 -14.26 7.15
CA SER A 84 -9.29 -15.29 6.11
C SER A 84 -8.17 -15.17 5.08
N ILE A 85 -7.72 -13.98 4.72
CA ILE A 85 -6.57 -13.79 3.81
C ILE A 85 -5.25 -14.04 4.55
N SER A 86 -5.13 -13.64 5.83
CA SER A 86 -3.88 -13.72 6.63
C SER A 86 -3.33 -15.13 6.85
N LYS A 87 -4.16 -16.16 6.79
CA LYS A 87 -3.70 -17.56 6.91
C LYS A 87 -3.69 -18.34 5.59
N ILE A 88 -3.85 -17.69 4.43
CA ILE A 88 -3.66 -18.37 3.13
C ILE A 88 -2.66 -17.64 2.24
N ALA A 89 -2.67 -16.30 2.29
CA ALA A 89 -1.82 -15.50 1.44
C ALA A 89 -0.36 -15.66 1.89
N PRO A 90 0.59 -15.59 0.96
CA PRO A 90 2.00 -15.66 1.30
C PRO A 90 2.40 -14.48 2.19
N ASP A 91 3.35 -14.68 3.11
CA ASP A 91 3.83 -13.63 4.02
C ASP A 91 4.29 -12.37 3.28
N SER A 92 4.81 -12.52 2.05
CA SER A 92 5.24 -11.42 1.19
C SER A 92 4.12 -10.41 0.91
N PHE A 93 2.86 -10.85 0.81
CA PHE A 93 1.70 -9.98 0.62
C PHE A 93 1.52 -9.00 1.80
N PHE A 94 1.78 -9.44 3.03
CA PHE A 94 1.68 -8.60 4.21
C PHE A 94 2.91 -7.70 4.41
N THR A 95 4.05 -8.07 3.84
CA THR A 95 5.23 -7.19 3.82
C THR A 95 5.07 -6.03 2.84
N ALA A 96 4.39 -6.23 1.71
CA ALA A 96 4.17 -5.20 0.69
C ALA A 96 3.23 -4.05 1.16
N GLY A 97 2.31 -4.35 2.08
CA GLY A 97 1.42 -3.35 2.70
C GLY A 97 2.09 -2.42 3.70
N LYS A 98 3.29 -2.77 4.20
CA LYS A 98 4.09 -1.86 5.02
C LYS A 98 4.75 -0.83 4.11
N LYS A 99 4.07 0.29 3.89
CA LYS A 99 4.75 1.52 3.46
C LYS A 99 5.94 1.70 4.40
N ALA A 100 7.15 1.76 3.85
CA ALA A 100 8.28 2.29 4.59
C ALA A 100 7.85 3.71 4.99
N GLU A 101 7.49 3.90 6.27
CA GLU A 101 7.30 5.22 6.83
C GLU A 101 8.68 5.87 6.83
N THR A 102 9.04 6.45 5.69
CA THR A 102 10.25 7.22 5.55
C THR A 102 10.17 8.32 6.60
N ASN A 103 10.99 8.19 7.64
CA ASN A 103 11.02 9.11 8.79
C ASN A 103 11.55 10.48 8.32
N TRP A 104 10.68 11.29 7.73
CA TRP A 104 10.97 12.62 7.20
C TRP A 104 11.70 13.52 8.20
N LYS A 105 11.47 13.30 9.50
CA LYS A 105 12.17 13.96 10.62
C LYS A 105 13.69 13.79 10.54
N ILE A 106 14.19 12.63 10.07
CA ILE A 106 15.63 12.36 9.90
C ILE A 106 16.20 13.24 8.79
N TYR A 107 15.48 13.40 7.68
CA TYR A 107 15.91 14.25 6.57
C TYR A 107 15.95 15.73 6.97
N VAL A 108 14.95 16.20 7.72
CA VAL A 108 14.91 17.57 8.24
C VAL A 108 16.04 17.82 9.23
N ALA A 109 16.26 16.89 10.17
CA ALA A 109 17.37 16.99 11.12
C ALA A 109 18.73 17.02 10.40
N GLY A 110 18.93 16.17 9.39
CA GLY A 110 20.15 16.17 8.58
C GLY A 110 20.38 17.48 7.82
N LEU A 111 19.33 18.05 7.23
CA LEU A 111 19.39 19.33 6.52
C LEU A 111 19.77 20.48 7.47
N LEU A 112 19.19 20.51 8.68
CA LEU A 112 19.51 21.54 9.69
C LEU A 112 20.97 21.46 10.14
N VAL A 113 21.51 20.26 10.35
CA VAL A 113 22.92 20.06 10.70
C VAL A 113 23.85 20.57 9.60
N LEU A 114 23.52 20.30 8.33
CA LEU A 114 24.29 20.81 7.19
C LEU A 114 24.28 22.34 7.11
N ILE A 115 23.12 22.98 7.28
CA ILE A 115 23.00 24.44 7.27
C ILE A 115 23.80 25.06 8.41
N PHE A 116 23.69 24.51 9.62
CA PHE A 116 24.44 25.00 10.78
C PHE A 116 25.95 24.84 10.58
N SER A 117 26.39 23.69 10.07
CA SER A 117 27.81 23.45 9.78
C SER A 117 28.35 24.44 8.73
N ALA A 118 27.62 24.67 7.64
CA ALA A 118 27.98 25.64 6.61
C ALA A 118 28.05 27.08 7.15
N TYR A 119 27.09 27.46 8.02
CA TYR A 119 27.11 28.75 8.69
C TYR A 119 28.35 28.94 9.57
N VAL A 120 28.69 27.95 10.39
CA VAL A 120 29.88 28.01 11.25
C VAL A 120 31.17 28.07 10.43
N LEU A 121 31.29 27.26 9.38
CA LEU A 121 32.45 27.24 8.48
C LEU A 121 32.63 28.56 7.73
N SER A 122 31.55 29.13 7.18
CA SER A 122 31.62 30.43 6.50
C SER A 122 32.09 31.54 7.44
N ARG A 123 31.63 31.54 8.70
CA ARG A 123 32.08 32.50 9.72
C ARG A 123 33.56 32.33 10.07
N LEU A 124 34.04 31.09 10.21
CA LEU A 124 35.44 30.78 10.50
C LEU A 124 36.35 31.23 9.34
N CYS A 125 36.01 30.90 8.09
CA CYS A 125 36.75 31.38 6.93
C CYS A 125 36.80 32.91 6.86
N LEU A 126 35.69 33.60 7.17
CA LEU A 126 35.66 35.07 7.19
C LEU A 126 36.60 35.65 8.25
N SER A 127 36.64 35.06 9.45
CA SER A 127 37.52 35.51 10.53
C SER A 127 39.00 35.27 10.25
N PHE A 128 39.36 34.21 9.52
CA PHE A 128 40.74 33.98 9.08
C PHE A 128 41.17 34.93 7.96
N TRP A 129 40.25 35.35 7.08
CA TRP A 129 40.56 36.28 5.99
C TRP A 129 40.66 37.75 6.42
N LEU A 130 39.97 38.15 7.49
CA LEU A 130 40.03 39.51 8.06
C LEU A 130 41.18 39.72 9.07
N ALA A 131 41.85 38.65 9.50
CA ALA A 131 42.90 38.68 10.52
C ALA A 131 44.33 38.52 9.97
N GLY A 132 44.50 38.38 8.65
CA GLY A 132 45.79 38.36 7.95
C GLY A 132 45.98 39.62 7.11
#